data_AF-A0A813FBS8-F1
#
_entry.id   AF-A0A813FBS8-F1
#
_cell.length_a   1.000
_cell.length_b   1.000
_cell.length_c   1.000
_cell.angle_alpha   90.00
_cell.angle_beta   90.00
_cell.angle_gamma   90.00
#
_symmetry.space_group_name_H-M   'P 1'
#
loop_
_entity.id
_entity.type
_entity.pdbx_description
1 polymer ?
#
loop_
_entity_poly.entity_id
_entity_poly.type
_entity_poly.pdbx_seq_one_letter_code
_entity_poly.pdbx_strand_id
1 'polypeptide(L)'
;MRRATQTAIIGFADAISAGVPVLAQELCHEIAGKHTCDLRLSKQKLAVEFPAVNYGEVLDEEDPYWGDGLTRESQEAVSQRGSNFVRWLLERPETKVVVATHSNWLASLFNAVLEIHEQASDQAEVGCDLTAWFDTGEMRTVLLAPL
;
A
#
# COMPACT_ATOMS: atom_id res chain seq x y z
N MET A 1 1.41 -9.00 -0.74
CA MET A 1 2.74 -8.38 -0.51
C MET A 1 3.79 -8.66 -1.61
N ARG A 2 4.22 -9.91 -1.87
CA ARG A 2 5.32 -10.26 -2.81
C ARG A 2 5.37 -9.44 -4.11
N ARG A 3 4.24 -9.36 -4.84
CA ARG A 3 4.15 -8.62 -6.11
C ARG A 3 4.39 -7.11 -5.97
N ALA A 4 3.83 -6.48 -4.94
CA ALA A 4 4.08 -5.05 -4.71
C ALA A 4 5.52 -4.80 -4.27
N THR A 5 6.09 -5.68 -3.44
CA THR A 5 7.50 -5.59 -3.04
C THR A 5 8.41 -5.65 -4.28
N GLN A 6 8.17 -6.61 -5.18
CA GLN A 6 8.92 -6.71 -6.44
C GLN A 6 8.75 -5.46 -7.30
N THR A 7 7.52 -4.94 -7.44
CA THR A 7 7.25 -3.70 -8.18
C THR A 7 8.00 -2.52 -7.59
N ALA A 8 8.01 -2.35 -6.26
CA ALA A 8 8.74 -1.27 -5.59
C ALA A 8 10.25 -1.36 -5.86
N ILE A 9 10.82 -2.56 -5.71
CA ILE A 9 12.26 -2.80 -5.92
C ILE A 9 12.66 -2.48 -7.36
N ILE A 10 11.85 -2.89 -8.34
CA ILE A 10 12.14 -2.60 -9.76
C ILE A 10 11.94 -1.11 -10.06
N GLY A 11 10.80 -0.54 -9.68
CA GLY A 11 10.45 0.84 -10.03
C GLY A 11 11.33 1.90 -9.36
N PHE A 12 11.94 1.57 -8.22
CA PHE A 12 12.75 2.49 -7.43
C PHE A 12 14.17 1.96 -7.17
N ALA A 13 14.68 1.11 -8.06
CA ALA A 13 15.99 0.47 -7.91
C ALA A 13 17.14 1.47 -7.65
N ASP A 14 17.14 2.60 -8.35
CA ASP A 14 18.17 3.64 -8.20
C ASP A 14 18.08 4.34 -6.83
N ALA A 15 16.87 4.66 -6.36
CA ALA A 15 16.66 5.27 -5.06
C ALA A 15 17.05 4.32 -3.92
N ILE A 16 16.69 3.04 -4.05
CA ILE A 16 17.07 1.99 -3.09
C ILE A 16 18.59 1.81 -3.09
N SER A 17 19.23 1.78 -4.26
CA SER A 17 20.70 1.69 -4.38
C SER A 17 21.40 2.92 -3.79
N ALA A 18 20.75 4.08 -3.81
CA ALA A 18 21.21 5.30 -3.14
C ALA A 18 20.95 5.32 -1.62
N GLY A 19 20.38 4.26 -1.05
CA GLY A 19 20.20 4.08 0.39
C GLY A 19 18.81 4.47 0.92
N VAL A 20 17.81 4.67 0.06
CA VAL A 20 16.42 4.86 0.53
C VAL A 20 15.93 3.55 1.20
N PRO A 21 15.48 3.60 2.46
CA PRO A 21 15.03 2.39 3.17
C PRO A 21 13.73 1.86 2.57
N VAL A 22 13.60 0.53 2.53
CA VAL A 22 12.37 -0.15 2.12
C VAL A 22 11.77 -0.85 3.32
N LEU A 23 10.54 -0.49 3.68
CA LEU A 23 9.81 -1.04 4.82
C LEU A 23 8.64 -1.90 4.34
N ALA A 24 8.44 -3.07 4.92
CA ALA A 24 7.22 -3.83 4.76
C ALA A 24 6.18 -3.38 5.81
N GLN A 25 4.98 -3.02 5.35
CA GLN A 25 3.89 -2.55 6.20
C GLN A 25 2.61 -3.34 5.87
N GLU A 26 2.01 -3.99 6.86
CA GLU A 26 0.80 -4.81 6.68
C GLU A 26 -0.47 -3.97 6.58
N LEU A 27 -0.47 -2.72 7.07
CA LEU A 27 -1.62 -1.83 6.96
C LEU A 27 -1.98 -1.45 5.50
N CYS A 28 -1.06 -1.60 4.56
CA CYS A 28 -1.34 -1.45 3.13
C CYS A 28 -1.44 -2.80 2.37
N HIS A 29 -1.76 -3.87 3.10
CA HIS A 29 -2.04 -5.18 2.51
C HIS A 29 -3.33 -5.16 1.68
N GLU A 30 -3.33 -5.87 0.55
CA GLU A 30 -4.52 -6.03 -0.27
C GLU A 30 -5.67 -6.69 0.51
N ILE A 31 -6.88 -6.51 0.00
CA ILE A 31 -8.03 -7.29 0.44
C ILE A 31 -7.71 -8.79 0.46
N ALA A 32 -7.91 -9.43 1.61
CA ALA A 32 -7.47 -10.80 1.87
C ALA A 32 -8.62 -11.83 1.82
N GLY A 33 -8.26 -13.12 1.93
CA GLY A 33 -9.17 -14.27 1.95
C GLY A 33 -9.74 -14.65 0.58
N LYS A 34 -10.28 -15.88 0.44
CA LYS A 34 -10.87 -16.48 -0.79
C LYS A 34 -9.94 -16.63 -2.00
N HIS A 35 -9.17 -15.61 -2.36
CA HIS A 35 -8.31 -15.57 -3.55
C HIS A 35 -6.85 -15.73 -3.13
N THR A 36 -6.29 -16.92 -3.41
CA THR A 36 -4.93 -17.29 -2.97
C THR A 36 -3.83 -16.43 -3.57
N CYS A 37 -4.10 -15.72 -4.66
CA CYS A 37 -3.18 -14.71 -5.16
C CYS A 37 -2.95 -13.60 -4.12
N ASP A 38 -3.90 -13.31 -3.23
CA ASP A 38 -3.79 -12.26 -2.23
C ASP A 38 -3.18 -12.72 -0.91
N LEU A 39 -3.07 -14.04 -0.70
CA LEU A 39 -2.42 -14.61 0.47
C LEU A 39 -0.95 -14.13 0.56
N ARG A 40 -0.60 -13.51 1.69
CA ARG A 40 0.80 -13.18 2.00
C ARG A 40 1.59 -14.47 2.19
N LEU A 41 2.78 -14.53 1.59
CA LEU A 41 3.77 -15.52 2.00
C LEU A 41 4.20 -15.27 3.45
N SER A 42 4.70 -16.30 4.13
CA SER A 42 5.22 -16.12 5.48
C SER A 42 6.33 -15.05 5.52
N LYS A 43 6.47 -14.35 6.64
CA LYS A 43 7.45 -13.28 6.82
C LYS A 43 8.86 -13.79 6.59
N GLN A 44 9.19 -14.99 7.07
CA GLN A 44 10.48 -15.63 6.82
C GLN A 44 10.74 -15.84 5.33
N LYS A 45 9.76 -16.35 4.57
CA LYS A 45 9.91 -16.57 3.13
C LYS A 45 10.11 -15.25 2.39
N LEU A 46 9.36 -14.22 2.75
CA LEU A 46 9.52 -12.88 2.18
C LEU A 46 10.88 -12.28 2.51
N ALA A 47 11.37 -12.41 3.74
CA ALA A 47 12.69 -11.91 4.14
C ALA A 47 13.84 -12.62 3.43
N VAL A 48 13.70 -13.92 3.15
CA VAL A 48 14.66 -14.67 2.31
C VAL A 48 14.62 -14.20 0.87
N GLU A 49 13.42 -13.97 0.32
CA GLU A 49 13.26 -13.54 -1.07
C GLU A 49 13.69 -12.08 -1.29
N PHE A 50 13.45 -11.19 -0.32
CA PHE A 50 13.72 -9.75 -0.40
C PHE A 50 14.55 -9.26 0.80
N PRO A 51 15.84 -9.61 0.89
CA PRO A 51 16.68 -9.30 2.05
C PRO A 51 16.93 -7.79 2.24
N ALA A 52 16.68 -6.97 1.23
CA ALA A 52 16.80 -5.51 1.31
C ALA A 52 15.59 -4.83 1.99
N VAL A 53 14.51 -5.57 2.25
CA VAL A 53 13.28 -5.04 2.85
C VAL A 53 13.32 -5.26 4.36
N ASN A 54 13.03 -4.21 5.12
CA ASN A 54 12.88 -4.29 6.56
C ASN A 54 11.48 -4.78 6.94
N TYR A 55 11.40 -5.95 7.57
CA TYR A 55 10.17 -6.57 8.07
C TYR A 55 9.93 -6.35 9.57
N GLY A 56 10.61 -5.37 10.18
CA GLY A 56 10.53 -5.11 11.62
C GLY A 56 9.13 -4.75 12.12
N GLU A 57 8.31 -4.15 11.27
CA GLU A 57 6.92 -3.77 11.60
C GLU A 57 5.87 -4.82 11.20
N VAL A 58 6.28 -5.89 10.50
CA VAL A 58 5.43 -7.06 10.22
C VAL A 58 5.45 -7.95 11.45
N LEU A 59 4.34 -8.03 12.19
CA LEU A 59 4.31 -8.70 13.50
C LEU A 59 4.05 -10.20 13.38
N ASP A 60 3.16 -10.57 12.46
CA ASP A 60 2.73 -11.95 12.29
C ASP A 60 3.63 -12.70 11.28
N GLU A 61 3.96 -13.96 11.59
CA GLU A 61 4.71 -14.80 10.64
C GLU A 61 3.84 -15.10 9.41
N GLU A 62 2.61 -15.57 9.64
CA GLU A 62 1.62 -15.87 8.60
C GLU A 62 0.67 -14.69 8.36
N ASP A 63 -0.04 -14.69 7.23
CA ASP A 63 -1.00 -13.63 6.88
C ASP A 63 -2.12 -13.50 7.93
N PRO A 64 -2.17 -12.40 8.70
CA PRO A 64 -3.17 -12.23 9.76
C PRO A 64 -4.57 -11.97 9.19
N TYR A 65 -4.68 -11.61 7.91
CA TYR A 65 -5.94 -11.24 7.26
C TYR A 65 -6.56 -12.39 6.45
N TRP A 66 -5.85 -13.50 6.28
CA TRP A 66 -6.30 -14.61 5.42
C TRP A 66 -7.55 -15.33 5.93
N GLY A 67 -7.75 -15.35 7.25
CA GLY A 67 -8.90 -15.99 7.89
C GLY A 67 -9.00 -17.49 7.58
N ASP A 68 -10.19 -17.94 7.21
CA ASP A 68 -10.48 -19.35 6.84
C ASP A 68 -10.08 -19.69 5.39
N GLY A 69 -9.61 -18.71 4.61
CA GLY A 69 -9.27 -18.86 3.20
C GLY A 69 -10.48 -19.03 2.25
N LEU A 70 -11.70 -18.99 2.76
CA LEU A 70 -12.96 -19.10 1.99
C LEU A 70 -13.73 -17.77 1.97
N THR A 71 -13.66 -17.04 3.07
CA THR A 71 -14.34 -15.78 3.29
C THR A 71 -13.47 -14.63 2.80
N ARG A 72 -14.06 -13.72 2.03
CA ARG A 72 -13.38 -12.49 1.60
C ARG A 72 -13.44 -11.46 2.72
N GLU A 73 -12.33 -10.78 2.98
CA GLU A 73 -12.29 -9.62 3.87
C GLU A 73 -13.33 -8.57 3.43
N SER A 74 -14.01 -7.92 4.39
CA SER A 74 -15.00 -6.89 4.08
C SER A 74 -14.32 -5.57 3.68
N GLN A 75 -14.97 -4.79 2.81
CA GLN A 75 -14.45 -3.46 2.46
C GLN A 75 -14.33 -2.54 3.69
N GLU A 76 -15.22 -2.69 4.69
CA GLU A 76 -15.11 -1.95 5.95
C GLU A 76 -13.80 -2.26 6.68
N ALA A 77 -13.39 -3.54 6.76
CA ALA A 77 -12.13 -3.93 7.37
C ALA A 77 -10.92 -3.38 6.58
N VAL A 78 -10.98 -3.43 5.24
CA VAL A 78 -9.94 -2.86 4.35
C VAL A 78 -9.83 -1.35 4.56
N SER A 79 -10.95 -0.62 4.58
CA SER A 79 -10.99 0.84 4.82
C SER A 79 -10.52 1.21 6.22
N GLN A 80 -10.89 0.44 7.24
CA GLN A 80 -10.39 0.65 8.61
C GLN A 80 -8.87 0.49 8.68
N ARG A 81 -8.33 -0.51 7.97
CA ARG A 81 -6.89 -0.72 7.84
C ARG A 81 -6.21 0.42 7.06
N GLY A 82 -6.84 0.91 5.99
CA GLY A 82 -6.41 2.13 5.28
C GLY A 82 -6.38 3.37 6.18
N SER A 83 -7.38 3.57 7.03
CA SER A 83 -7.41 4.65 8.02
C SER A 83 -6.25 4.54 9.02
N ASN A 84 -5.96 3.33 9.51
CA ASN A 84 -4.83 3.08 10.39
C ASN A 84 -3.49 3.35 9.68
N PHE A 85 -3.37 2.96 8.40
CA PHE A 85 -2.19 3.25 7.59
C PHE A 85 -1.94 4.76 7.47
N VAL A 86 -2.97 5.56 7.20
CA VAL A 86 -2.83 7.03 7.10
C VAL A 86 -2.35 7.63 8.40
N ARG A 87 -2.90 7.21 9.56
CA ARG A 87 -2.42 7.67 10.87
C ARG A 87 -0.95 7.33 11.08
N TRP A 88 -0.58 6.07 10.83
CA TRP A 88 0.82 5.63 10.90
C TRP A 88 1.73 6.44 9.96
N LEU A 89 1.27 6.73 8.73
CA LEU A 89 2.03 7.49 7.75
C LEU A 89 2.22 8.96 8.17
N LEU A 90 1.22 9.57 8.82
CA LEU A 90 1.31 10.95 9.33
C LEU A 90 2.24 11.10 10.54
N GLU A 91 2.52 10.01 11.26
CA GLU A 91 3.48 9.99 12.38
C GLU A 91 4.93 9.84 11.91
N ARG A 92 5.15 9.58 10.62
CA ARG A 92 6.47 9.38 10.02
C ARG A 92 7.26 10.70 9.91
N PRO A 93 8.58 10.70 10.18
CA PRO A 93 9.42 11.87 9.94
C PRO A 93 9.72 12.12 8.45
N GLU A 94 9.50 11.13 7.58
CA GLU A 94 9.76 11.24 6.15
C GLU A 94 8.78 12.18 5.43
N THR A 95 9.29 13.08 4.58
CA THR A 95 8.47 14.06 3.83
C THR A 95 8.11 13.61 2.42
N LYS A 96 8.78 12.57 1.91
CA LYS A 96 8.52 11.97 0.60
C LYS A 96 8.49 10.46 0.77
N VAL A 97 7.33 9.86 0.51
CA VAL A 97 7.11 8.44 0.71
C VAL A 97 6.50 7.86 -0.56
N VAL A 98 6.95 6.67 -0.93
CA VAL A 98 6.36 5.86 -1.98
C VAL A 98 5.62 4.71 -1.31
N VAL A 99 4.37 4.48 -1.70
CA VAL A 99 3.57 3.35 -1.24
C VAL A 99 3.31 2.43 -2.43
N ALA A 100 3.98 1.29 -2.46
CA ALA A 100 3.69 0.24 -3.44
C ALA A 100 2.69 -0.75 -2.85
N THR A 101 1.48 -0.78 -3.39
CA THR A 101 0.38 -1.64 -2.92
C THR A 101 -0.47 -2.10 -4.11
N HIS A 102 -1.77 -2.35 -3.93
CA HIS A 102 -2.64 -2.99 -4.92
C HIS A 102 -3.94 -2.19 -5.09
N SER A 103 -4.60 -2.38 -6.23
CA SER A 103 -5.67 -1.49 -6.70
C SER A 103 -6.92 -1.49 -5.83
N ASN A 104 -7.30 -2.61 -5.19
CA ASN A 104 -8.51 -2.61 -4.37
C ASN A 104 -8.28 -1.92 -3.02
N TRP A 105 -7.12 -2.13 -2.39
CA TRP A 105 -6.71 -1.32 -1.24
C TRP A 105 -6.64 0.18 -1.58
N LEU A 106 -6.05 0.55 -2.73
CA LEU A 106 -6.02 1.95 -3.18
C LEU A 106 -7.43 2.51 -3.40
N ALA A 107 -8.30 1.76 -4.08
CA ALA A 107 -9.69 2.17 -4.28
C ALA A 107 -10.39 2.40 -2.93
N SER A 108 -10.21 1.49 -1.97
CA SER A 108 -10.75 1.63 -0.61
C SER A 108 -10.20 2.86 0.13
N LEU A 109 -8.90 3.14 0.01
CA LEU A 109 -8.27 4.31 0.61
C LEU A 109 -8.84 5.61 0.03
N PHE A 110 -8.80 5.78 -1.28
CA PHE A 110 -9.17 7.03 -1.95
C PHE A 110 -10.69 7.30 -1.97
N ASN A 111 -11.53 6.26 -1.94
CA ASN A 111 -12.98 6.43 -1.98
C ASN A 111 -13.66 6.44 -0.61
N ALA A 112 -13.04 5.89 0.44
CA ALA A 112 -13.70 5.73 1.74
C ALA A 112 -12.93 6.28 2.94
N VAL A 113 -11.63 6.57 2.80
CA VAL A 113 -10.78 7.01 3.92
C VAL A 113 -10.34 8.46 3.77
N LEU A 114 -9.96 8.87 2.56
CA LEU A 114 -9.42 10.20 2.30
C LEU A 114 -10.50 11.19 1.89
N GLU A 115 -10.40 12.43 2.40
CA GLU A 115 -11.11 13.57 1.84
C GLU A 115 -10.26 14.15 0.69
N ILE A 116 -10.81 14.15 -0.52
CA ILE A 116 -10.09 14.59 -1.71
C ILE A 116 -10.45 16.04 -2.02
N HIS A 117 -9.46 16.91 -1.89
CA HIS A 117 -9.57 18.30 -2.32
C HIS A 117 -8.89 18.46 -3.68
N GLU A 118 -9.67 18.70 -4.73
CA GLU A 118 -9.11 19.10 -6.01
C GLU A 118 -8.52 20.51 -5.86
N GLN A 119 -7.22 20.65 -6.09
CA GLN A 119 -6.66 21.98 -6.33
C GLN A 119 -7.15 22.41 -7.71
N ALA A 120 -7.97 23.47 -7.76
CA ALA A 120 -8.24 24.20 -8.99
C ALA A 120 -6.92 24.82 -9.47
N SER A 121 -6.12 24.07 -10.22
CA SER A 121 -5.06 24.65 -11.03
C SER A 121 -5.69 25.15 -12.33
N ASP A 122 -5.35 26.38 -12.72
CA ASP A 122 -5.64 26.93 -14.07
C ASP A 122 -4.98 26.13 -15.21
N GLN A 123 -4.21 25.10 -14.84
CA GLN A 123 -3.73 24.01 -15.67
C GLN A 123 -4.20 22.70 -15.06
N ALA A 124 -5.51 22.43 -15.13
CA ALA A 124 -6.01 21.09 -14.87
C ALA A 124 -5.46 20.20 -16.00
N GLU A 125 -4.43 19.41 -15.71
CA GLU A 125 -4.19 18.22 -16.53
C GLU A 125 -5.48 17.41 -16.45
N VAL A 126 -6.19 17.36 -17.58
CA VAL A 126 -7.34 16.48 -17.79
C VAL A 126 -6.87 15.06 -17.48
N GLY A 127 -7.25 14.50 -16.33
CA GLY A 127 -7.20 13.04 -16.17
C GLY A 127 -6.74 12.42 -14.84
N CYS A 128 -6.51 13.14 -13.75
CA CYS A 128 -6.17 12.46 -12.48
C CYS A 128 -7.36 12.45 -11.50
N ASP A 129 -8.43 11.73 -11.87
CA ASP A 129 -9.45 11.37 -10.89
C ASP A 129 -8.82 10.40 -9.87
N LEU A 130 -8.45 10.91 -8.70
CA LEU A 130 -7.81 10.11 -7.64
C LEU A 130 -8.71 8.99 -7.13
N THR A 131 -10.03 9.06 -7.36
CA THR A 131 -11.01 8.05 -6.95
C THR A 131 -11.16 6.93 -7.98
N ALA A 132 -10.71 7.16 -9.23
CA ALA A 132 -10.72 6.15 -10.29
C ALA A 132 -9.81 4.97 -9.97
N TRP A 133 -10.13 3.82 -10.56
CA TRP A 133 -9.34 2.59 -10.43
C TRP A 133 -7.88 2.83 -10.86
N PHE A 134 -6.94 2.19 -10.16
CA PHE A 134 -5.52 2.24 -10.48
C PHE A 134 -5.13 1.05 -11.36
N ASP A 135 -4.55 1.32 -12.52
CA ASP A 135 -3.99 0.30 -13.40
C ASP A 135 -2.69 -0.28 -12.85
N THR A 136 -2.30 -1.45 -13.36
CA THR A 136 -1.09 -2.14 -12.89
C THR A 136 0.16 -1.32 -13.23
N GLY A 137 0.93 -0.95 -12.20
CA GLY A 137 2.14 -0.13 -12.35
C GLY A 137 1.86 1.36 -12.53
N GLU A 138 0.61 1.79 -12.44
CA GLU A 138 0.26 3.20 -12.41
C GLU A 138 0.77 3.87 -11.13
N MET A 139 1.24 5.11 -11.25
CA MET A 139 1.69 5.92 -10.13
C MET A 139 0.90 7.23 -10.12
N ARG A 140 0.33 7.58 -8.96
CA ARG A 140 -0.25 8.90 -8.71
C ARG A 140 0.50 9.56 -7.56
N THR A 141 0.70 10.86 -7.68
CA THR A 141 1.36 11.69 -6.65
C THR A 141 0.30 12.54 -5.98
N VAL A 142 0.30 12.55 -4.64
CA VAL A 142 -0.65 13.32 -3.85
C VAL A 142 0.07 14.02 -2.69
N LEU A 143 -0.47 15.17 -2.27
CA LEU A 143 -0.12 15.76 -1.00
C LEU A 143 -1.06 15.20 0.06
N LEU A 144 -0.50 14.57 1.09
CA LEU A 144 -1.26 14.10 2.26
C LEU A 144 -1.08 15.08 3.41
N ALA A 145 -2.18 15.51 4.01
CA ALA A 145 -2.19 16.38 5.18
C ALA A 145 -3.23 15.88 6.19
N PRO A 146 -3.01 16.09 7.51
CA PRO A 146 -4.06 15.89 8.49
C PRO A 146 -5.21 16.88 8.27
N LEU A 147 -6.42 16.47 8.66
CA LEU A 147 -7.59 17.35 8.72
C LEU A 147 -7.42 18.45 9.78
#